data_AF-A0A7S2UQF2-F1
#
_entry.id   AF-A0A7S2UQF2-F1
#
_cell.length_a   1.000
_cell.length_b   1.000
_cell.length_c   1.000
_cell.angle_alpha   90.00
_cell.angle_beta   90.00
_cell.angle_gamma   90.00
#
_symmetry.space_group_name_H-M   'P 1'
#
loop_
_entity.id
_entity.type
_entity.pdbx_description
1 polymer ?
#
loop_
_entity_poly.entity_id
_entity_poly.type
_entity_poly.pdbx_seq_one_letter_code
_entity_poly.pdbx_strand_id
1 'polypeptide(L)'
;NAICHHWGVVEISDDVIFATRPFQKWSCRDLVQLAVALGHGRIGNNLPLLKTIYSEALFKMSHTNEMFQSWELTVLLWVQARLYLTIAPVFQDFAKAVPKELMNRIHASRQQPLSIESIGLGAQEQANLAWSLTVLEEYETDESVSILQHIFQAAAVASSSNKHVIDGNRIIQLEHAHQLWQAYFILKTDCPAAIENTPQWFCDFLQEKWSLEKSKRKTSSARHQSLSQTLNFMGVAHYNEHDEDIDVAIVLKEDSSWTHTANTTVDEQSNPLHKVAVEFDGPHHFTLEADLPTNTVSDSLVQPHSMSPKRKPRALGHTVLKYRLLKGQGWTVVRVPYYEYDKIPFWASMERQRYLQRLLKTHASIRFSEVDVSKYKKIVANRKSRFD
;
A
#
# COMPACT_ATOMS: atom_id res chain seq x y z
N ASN A 1 -30.03 -36.78 -30.55
CA ASN A 1 -28.76 -36.90 -31.30
C ASN A 1 -28.26 -35.52 -31.68
N ALA A 2 -27.31 -34.85 -31.06
CA ALA A 2 -26.53 -35.03 -29.85
C ALA A 2 -26.21 -33.60 -29.36
N ILE A 3 -26.53 -33.27 -28.11
CA ILE A 3 -26.14 -32.01 -27.46
C ILE A 3 -24.79 -32.27 -26.83
N CYS A 4 -23.73 -31.63 -27.35
CA CYS A 4 -22.41 -31.65 -26.73
C CYS A 4 -22.25 -30.33 -25.95
N HIS A 5 -22.44 -30.41 -24.64
CA HIS A 5 -22.12 -29.33 -23.71
C HIS A 5 -20.58 -29.19 -23.62
N HIS A 6 -20.05 -28.10 -24.16
CA HIS A 6 -18.70 -27.63 -23.86
C HIS A 6 -18.82 -26.42 -22.94
N TRP A 7 -18.86 -26.67 -21.63
CA TRP A 7 -18.70 -25.62 -20.62
C TRP A 7 -17.24 -25.62 -20.18
N GLY A 8 -16.41 -25.00 -21.01
CA GLY A 8 -15.06 -24.61 -20.63
C GLY A 8 -15.11 -23.43 -19.67
N VAL A 9 -14.18 -23.41 -18.72
CA VAL A 9 -13.89 -22.25 -17.88
C VAL A 9 -13.70 -21.04 -18.77
N VAL A 10 -14.67 -20.11 -18.76
CA VAL A 10 -14.52 -18.83 -19.43
C VAL A 10 -13.61 -17.99 -18.54
N GLU A 11 -12.30 -18.04 -18.78
CA GLU A 11 -11.51 -16.83 -18.60
C GLU A 11 -12.18 -15.79 -19.49
N ILE A 12 -12.94 -14.88 -18.87
CA ILE A 12 -13.52 -13.75 -19.57
C ILE A 12 -12.33 -12.95 -20.05
N SER A 13 -12.00 -13.09 -21.35
CA SER A 13 -10.93 -12.32 -21.96
C SER A 13 -11.25 -10.83 -21.77
N ASP A 14 -10.21 -9.99 -21.68
CA ASP A 14 -10.41 -8.55 -21.50
C ASP A 14 -11.35 -7.99 -22.59
N ASP A 15 -11.38 -8.60 -23.79
CA ASP A 15 -12.30 -8.28 -24.90
C ASP A 15 -13.79 -8.49 -24.58
N VAL A 16 -14.17 -9.50 -23.77
CA VAL A 16 -15.56 -9.79 -23.42
C VAL A 16 -16.10 -8.83 -22.35
N ILE A 17 -15.23 -8.31 -21.49
CA ILE A 17 -15.61 -7.27 -20.50
C ILE A 17 -15.98 -5.97 -21.22
N PHE A 18 -15.22 -5.59 -22.26
CA PHE A 18 -15.56 -4.42 -23.09
C PHE A 18 -16.85 -4.59 -23.88
N ALA A 19 -17.20 -5.82 -24.29
CA ALA A 19 -18.41 -6.08 -25.08
C ALA A 19 -19.72 -6.00 -24.27
N THR A 20 -19.68 -6.27 -22.96
CA THR A 20 -20.90 -6.43 -22.13
C THR A 20 -21.23 -5.22 -21.24
N ARG A 21 -20.28 -4.27 -21.10
CA ARG A 21 -20.39 -3.02 -20.29
C ARG A 21 -21.44 -3.10 -19.16
N PRO A 22 -21.22 -3.93 -18.13
CA PRO A 22 -22.23 -4.24 -17.12
C PRO A 22 -22.75 -3.00 -16.37
N PHE A 23 -21.91 -1.97 -16.27
CA PHE A 23 -22.20 -0.72 -15.56
C PHE A 23 -22.58 0.44 -16.48
N GLN A 24 -22.93 0.19 -17.75
CA GLN A 24 -23.30 1.26 -18.68
C GLN A 24 -24.43 2.17 -18.15
N LYS A 25 -25.37 1.60 -17.40
CA LYS A 25 -26.52 2.32 -16.82
C LYS A 25 -26.26 2.91 -15.43
N TRP A 26 -25.08 2.67 -14.86
CA TRP A 26 -24.73 3.17 -13.53
C TRP A 26 -24.20 4.60 -13.65
N SER A 27 -24.53 5.43 -12.67
CA SER A 27 -23.97 6.78 -12.59
C SER A 27 -22.51 6.74 -12.14
N CYS A 28 -21.77 7.82 -12.40
CA CYS A 28 -20.41 8.01 -11.87
C CYS A 28 -20.37 7.80 -10.35
N ARG A 29 -21.37 8.31 -9.64
CA ARG A 29 -21.49 8.20 -8.19
C ARG A 29 -21.67 6.76 -7.72
N ASP A 30 -22.45 5.95 -8.43
CA ASP A 30 -22.67 4.53 -8.08
C ASP A 30 -21.35 3.74 -8.20
N LEU A 31 -20.60 4.00 -9.27
CA LEU A 31 -19.26 3.41 -9.48
C LEU A 31 -18.30 3.79 -8.35
N VAL A 32 -18.26 5.06 -7.97
CA VAL A 32 -17.42 5.58 -6.88
C VAL A 32 -17.82 4.93 -5.55
N GLN A 33 -19.11 4.88 -5.22
CA GLN A 33 -19.58 4.29 -3.97
C GLN A 33 -19.21 2.81 -3.85
N LEU A 34 -19.39 2.05 -4.94
CA LEU A 34 -19.00 0.64 -4.97
C LEU A 34 -17.48 0.50 -4.82
N ALA A 35 -16.68 1.28 -5.55
CA ALA A 35 -15.23 1.25 -5.45
C ALA A 35 -14.75 1.59 -4.02
N VAL A 36 -15.34 2.60 -3.39
CA VAL A 36 -15.04 2.99 -2.00
C VAL A 36 -15.37 1.86 -1.03
N ALA A 37 -16.52 1.21 -1.18
CA ALA A 37 -16.89 0.06 -0.35
C ALA A 37 -15.88 -1.09 -0.49
N LEU A 38 -15.44 -1.40 -1.72
CA LEU A 38 -14.39 -2.40 -1.98
C LEU A 38 -13.04 -1.97 -1.38
N GLY A 39 -12.67 -0.69 -1.51
CA GLY A 39 -11.44 -0.12 -0.97
C GLY A 39 -11.36 -0.17 0.56
N HIS A 40 -12.43 0.22 1.26
CA HIS A 40 -12.52 0.10 2.71
C HIS A 40 -12.59 -1.36 3.16
N GLY A 41 -13.33 -2.20 2.43
CA GLY A 41 -13.40 -3.64 2.66
C GLY A 41 -12.10 -4.39 2.37
N ARG A 42 -11.10 -3.74 1.75
CA ARG A 42 -9.85 -4.36 1.28
C ARG A 42 -10.11 -5.51 0.29
N ILE A 43 -11.21 -5.45 -0.45
CA ILE A 43 -11.64 -6.48 -1.40
C ILE A 43 -10.91 -6.22 -2.73
N GLY A 44 -9.65 -6.60 -2.80
CA GLY A 44 -8.77 -6.38 -3.97
C GLY A 44 -8.58 -7.61 -4.87
N ASN A 45 -9.15 -8.76 -4.48
CA ASN A 45 -9.00 -10.03 -5.21
C ASN A 45 -10.15 -10.30 -6.21
N ASN A 46 -11.26 -9.55 -6.11
CA ASN A 46 -12.30 -9.51 -7.16
C ASN A 46 -11.86 -8.59 -8.30
N LEU A 47 -10.74 -8.95 -8.93
CA LEU A 47 -10.15 -8.20 -10.05
C LEU A 47 -11.13 -8.03 -11.22
N PRO A 48 -12.00 -8.98 -11.59
CA PRO A 48 -12.97 -8.76 -12.67
C PRO A 48 -13.93 -7.60 -12.38
N LEU A 49 -14.45 -7.50 -11.15
CA LEU A 49 -15.34 -6.40 -10.76
C LEU A 49 -14.61 -5.05 -10.80
N LEU A 50 -13.42 -4.97 -10.19
CA LEU A 50 -12.62 -3.76 -10.19
C LEU A 50 -12.22 -3.36 -11.63
N LYS A 51 -11.73 -4.28 -12.46
CA LYS A 51 -11.44 -4.02 -13.87
C LYS A 51 -12.65 -3.41 -14.57
N THR A 52 -13.83 -3.98 -14.38
CA THR A 52 -15.08 -3.49 -15.00
C THR A 52 -15.43 -2.08 -14.56
N ILE A 53 -15.26 -1.74 -13.26
CA ILE A 53 -15.48 -0.38 -12.75
C ILE A 53 -14.53 0.62 -13.42
N TYR A 54 -13.23 0.31 -13.50
CA TYR A 54 -12.24 1.23 -14.07
C TYR A 54 -12.33 1.33 -15.60
N SER A 55 -12.71 0.24 -16.29
CA SER A 55 -13.00 0.27 -17.73
C SER A 55 -14.19 1.18 -18.03
N GLU A 56 -15.27 1.08 -17.25
CA GLU A 56 -16.43 1.96 -17.41
C GLU A 56 -16.08 3.42 -17.05
N ALA A 57 -15.23 3.62 -16.04
CA ALA A 57 -14.77 4.95 -15.68
C ALA A 57 -13.98 5.63 -16.81
N LEU A 58 -13.02 4.91 -17.41
CA LEU A 58 -12.26 5.36 -18.58
C LEU A 58 -13.17 5.66 -19.77
N PHE A 59 -14.16 4.80 -20.04
CA PHE A 59 -15.12 5.03 -21.10
C PHE A 59 -15.90 6.32 -20.89
N LYS A 60 -16.45 6.53 -19.69
CA LYS A 60 -17.23 7.74 -19.38
C LYS A 60 -16.40 9.02 -19.41
N MET A 61 -15.12 8.96 -19.03
CA MET A 61 -14.19 10.10 -19.15
C MET A 61 -13.96 10.54 -20.61
N SER A 62 -14.04 9.61 -21.56
CA SER A 62 -13.61 9.85 -22.95
C SER A 62 -14.76 9.95 -23.96
N HIS A 63 -15.92 9.33 -23.70
CA HIS A 63 -16.96 9.12 -24.72
C HIS A 63 -18.38 9.53 -24.31
N THR A 64 -18.60 10.07 -23.10
CA THR A 64 -19.97 10.42 -22.65
C THR A 64 -20.10 11.86 -22.18
N ASN A 65 -21.31 12.42 -22.32
CA ASN A 65 -21.67 13.71 -21.71
C ASN A 65 -21.82 13.62 -20.18
N GLU A 66 -21.94 12.40 -19.62
CA GLU A 66 -21.87 12.16 -18.18
C GLU A 66 -20.40 12.19 -17.75
N MET A 67 -20.00 13.25 -17.04
CA MET A 67 -18.62 13.41 -16.59
C MET A 67 -18.49 13.18 -15.09
N PHE A 68 -17.46 12.43 -14.69
CA PHE A 68 -17.05 12.38 -13.29
C PHE A 68 -16.72 13.78 -12.78
N GLN A 69 -17.13 14.10 -11.56
CA GLN A 69 -16.64 15.26 -10.84
C GLN A 69 -15.16 15.08 -10.47
N SER A 70 -14.41 16.17 -10.29
CA SER A 70 -12.96 16.08 -10.05
C SER A 70 -12.64 15.26 -8.82
N TRP A 71 -13.40 15.44 -7.73
CA TRP A 71 -13.23 14.68 -6.50
C TRP A 71 -13.57 13.19 -6.69
N GLU A 72 -14.51 12.84 -7.58
CA GLU A 72 -14.85 11.43 -7.86
C GLU A 72 -13.68 10.70 -8.53
N LEU A 73 -12.99 11.37 -9.46
CA LEU A 73 -11.76 10.83 -10.08
C LEU A 73 -10.66 10.64 -9.03
N THR A 74 -10.47 11.63 -8.16
CA THR A 74 -9.51 11.55 -7.06
C THR A 74 -9.82 10.39 -6.11
N VAL A 75 -11.10 10.17 -5.78
CA VAL A 75 -11.52 9.06 -4.91
C VAL A 75 -11.28 7.71 -5.58
N LEU A 76 -11.58 7.56 -6.87
CA LEU A 76 -11.28 6.33 -7.61
C LEU A 76 -9.77 6.06 -7.67
N LEU A 77 -8.96 7.10 -7.89
CA LEU A 77 -7.50 6.95 -7.86
C LEU A 77 -7.00 6.57 -6.46
N TRP A 78 -7.60 7.13 -5.40
CA TRP A 78 -7.32 6.73 -4.03
C TRP A 78 -7.70 5.28 -3.74
N VAL A 79 -8.83 4.79 -4.24
CA VAL A 79 -9.19 3.37 -4.13
C VAL A 79 -8.15 2.50 -4.84
N GLN A 80 -7.70 2.91 -6.02
CA GLN A 80 -6.69 2.20 -6.81
C GLN A 80 -5.38 2.07 -6.04
N ALA A 81 -4.88 3.20 -5.52
CA ALA A 81 -3.68 3.28 -4.71
C ALA A 81 -3.83 2.46 -3.42
N ARG A 82 -4.94 2.62 -2.69
CA ARG A 82 -5.22 1.90 -1.45
C ARG A 82 -5.17 0.38 -1.64
N LEU A 83 -5.80 -0.15 -2.69
CA LEU A 83 -5.80 -1.58 -3.02
C LEU A 83 -4.57 -2.04 -3.81
N TYR A 84 -3.66 -1.11 -4.12
CA TYR A 84 -2.46 -1.29 -4.93
C TYR A 84 -2.74 -2.04 -6.23
N LEU A 85 -3.67 -1.49 -7.02
CA LEU A 85 -4.11 -2.06 -8.30
C LEU A 85 -3.22 -1.56 -9.43
N THR A 86 -2.14 -2.31 -9.72
CA THR A 86 -1.14 -1.92 -10.75
C THR A 86 -0.93 -2.96 -11.85
N ILE A 87 -1.52 -4.16 -11.68
CA ILE A 87 -1.21 -5.35 -12.51
C ILE A 87 -1.92 -5.32 -13.88
N ALA A 88 -3.11 -4.72 -13.97
CA ALA A 88 -3.90 -4.72 -15.20
C ALA A 88 -3.75 -3.38 -15.97
N PRO A 89 -3.70 -3.40 -17.31
CA PRO A 89 -3.55 -2.19 -18.13
C PRO A 89 -4.58 -1.11 -17.82
N VAL A 90 -5.85 -1.49 -17.62
CA VAL A 90 -6.94 -0.56 -17.28
C VAL A 90 -6.64 0.33 -16.06
N PHE A 91 -5.88 -0.18 -15.08
CA PHE A 91 -5.51 0.61 -13.91
C PHE A 91 -4.39 1.60 -14.22
N GLN A 92 -3.42 1.21 -15.06
CA GLN A 92 -2.35 2.09 -15.52
C GLN A 92 -2.92 3.19 -16.41
N ASP A 93 -3.81 2.83 -17.35
CA ASP A 93 -4.49 3.78 -18.22
C ASP A 93 -5.31 4.79 -17.42
N PHE A 94 -6.06 4.33 -16.41
CA PHE A 94 -6.82 5.22 -15.53
C PHE A 94 -5.91 6.14 -14.72
N ALA A 95 -4.85 5.61 -14.12
CA ALA A 95 -3.90 6.39 -13.34
C ALA A 95 -3.23 7.52 -14.16
N LYS A 96 -2.94 7.28 -15.45
CA LYS A 96 -2.40 8.28 -16.37
C LYS A 96 -3.46 9.25 -16.90
N ALA A 97 -4.69 8.78 -17.09
CA ALA A 97 -5.78 9.61 -17.60
C ALA A 97 -6.26 10.67 -16.58
N VAL A 98 -6.25 10.34 -15.27
CA VAL A 98 -6.76 11.23 -14.23
C VAL A 98 -5.99 12.55 -14.13
N PRO A 99 -4.65 12.60 -13.99
CA PRO A 99 -3.89 13.84 -13.95
C PRO A 99 -4.13 14.72 -15.17
N LYS A 100 -4.16 14.12 -16.36
CA LYS A 100 -4.44 14.82 -17.62
C LYS A 100 -5.83 15.46 -17.61
N GLU A 101 -6.85 14.72 -17.20
CA GLU A 101 -8.22 15.24 -17.12
C GLU A 101 -8.34 16.36 -16.08
N LEU A 102 -7.68 16.23 -14.93
CA LEU A 102 -7.68 17.29 -13.91
C LEU A 102 -6.95 18.55 -14.40
N MET A 103 -5.82 18.42 -15.09
CA MET A 103 -5.12 19.56 -15.70
C MET A 103 -5.95 20.27 -16.76
N ASN A 104 -6.65 19.51 -17.62
CA ASN A 104 -7.58 20.08 -18.60
C ASN A 104 -8.66 20.94 -17.92
N ARG A 105 -9.19 20.48 -16.78
CA ARG A 105 -10.19 21.23 -16.00
C ARG A 105 -9.61 22.47 -15.35
N ILE A 106 -8.39 22.39 -14.83
CA ILE A 106 -7.70 23.56 -14.26
C ILE A 106 -7.50 24.60 -15.36
N HIS A 107 -7.01 24.21 -16.54
CA HIS A 107 -6.84 25.13 -17.67
C HIS A 107 -8.16 25.69 -18.22
N ALA A 108 -9.24 24.91 -18.19
CA ALA A 108 -10.57 25.36 -18.57
C ALA A 108 -11.22 26.29 -17.52
N SER A 109 -10.70 26.30 -16.29
CA SER A 109 -11.17 27.18 -15.23
C SER A 109 -10.91 28.64 -15.60
N ARG A 110 -11.94 29.47 -15.47
CA ARG A 110 -11.81 30.93 -15.69
C ARG A 110 -11.23 31.66 -14.48
N GLN A 111 -10.92 30.94 -13.40
CA GLN A 111 -10.35 31.54 -12.19
C GLN A 111 -8.84 31.77 -12.37
N GLN A 112 -8.40 32.95 -11.91
CA GLN A 112 -6.99 33.31 -11.83
C GLN A 112 -6.66 33.66 -10.37
N PRO A 113 -5.56 33.16 -9.81
CA PRO A 113 -4.59 32.26 -10.43
C PRO A 113 -5.16 30.85 -10.69
N LEU A 114 -4.56 30.11 -11.64
CA LEU A 114 -4.85 28.69 -11.84
C LEU A 114 -4.58 27.95 -10.53
N SER A 115 -5.61 27.29 -10.01
CA SER A 115 -5.54 26.60 -8.72
C SER A 115 -6.33 25.31 -8.76
N ILE A 116 -5.89 24.33 -7.98
CA ILE A 116 -6.57 23.03 -7.88
C ILE A 116 -7.91 23.14 -7.12
N GLU A 117 -8.09 24.14 -6.26
CA GLU A 117 -9.37 24.48 -5.64
C GLU A 117 -10.42 24.90 -6.67
N SER A 118 -9.98 25.51 -7.78
CA SER A 118 -10.89 26.03 -8.81
C SER A 118 -11.68 24.92 -9.51
N ILE A 119 -11.21 23.67 -9.44
CA ILE A 119 -11.89 22.49 -9.96
C ILE A 119 -12.62 21.69 -8.86
N GLY A 120 -12.78 22.28 -7.68
CA GLY A 120 -13.55 21.74 -6.56
C GLY A 120 -12.82 20.70 -5.70
N LEU A 121 -11.48 20.66 -5.73
CA LEU A 121 -10.70 19.75 -4.88
C LEU A 121 -10.30 20.43 -3.57
N GLY A 122 -10.85 19.93 -2.45
CA GLY A 122 -10.50 20.38 -1.10
C GLY A 122 -9.18 19.77 -0.61
N ALA A 123 -8.77 20.18 0.59
CA ALA A 123 -7.48 19.75 1.17
C ALA A 123 -7.38 18.22 1.33
N GLN A 124 -8.48 17.55 1.63
CA GLN A 124 -8.51 16.09 1.75
C GLN A 124 -8.31 15.40 0.40
N GLU A 125 -9.00 15.85 -0.64
CA GLU A 125 -8.83 15.33 -2.00
C GLU A 125 -7.42 15.60 -2.51
N GLN A 126 -6.87 16.78 -2.27
CA GLN A 126 -5.49 17.13 -2.65
C GLN A 126 -4.47 16.19 -2.00
N ALA A 127 -4.57 15.96 -0.68
CA ALA A 127 -3.67 15.05 0.02
C ALA A 127 -3.82 13.59 -0.44
N ASN A 128 -5.06 13.14 -0.66
CA ASN A 128 -5.34 11.82 -1.22
C ASN A 128 -4.78 11.68 -2.65
N LEU A 129 -4.89 12.72 -3.49
CA LEU A 129 -4.38 12.71 -4.86
C LEU A 129 -2.86 12.60 -4.87
N ALA A 130 -2.16 13.45 -4.13
CA ALA A 130 -0.70 13.41 -4.01
C ALA A 130 -0.23 12.04 -3.50
N TRP A 131 -0.85 11.55 -2.43
CA TRP A 131 -0.55 10.22 -1.88
C TRP A 131 -0.77 9.10 -2.90
N SER A 132 -1.88 9.17 -3.65
CA SER A 132 -2.22 8.12 -4.62
C SER A 132 -1.25 8.07 -5.79
N LEU A 133 -0.88 9.23 -6.34
CA LEU A 133 0.13 9.32 -7.40
C LEU A 133 1.49 8.82 -6.91
N THR A 134 1.89 9.15 -5.68
CA THR A 134 3.15 8.63 -5.12
C THR A 134 3.11 7.11 -4.93
N VAL A 135 2.01 6.56 -4.38
CA VAL A 135 1.84 5.11 -4.17
C VAL A 135 1.87 4.35 -5.48
N LEU A 136 1.21 4.87 -6.51
CA LEU A 136 1.12 4.24 -7.82
C LEU A 136 2.35 4.49 -8.69
N GLU A 137 3.27 5.35 -8.26
CA GLU A 137 4.49 5.74 -8.99
C GLU A 137 4.18 6.53 -10.28
N GLU A 138 3.11 7.32 -10.24
CA GLU A 138 2.55 8.00 -11.41
C GLU A 138 2.92 9.48 -11.41
N TYR A 139 4.19 9.75 -11.67
CA TYR A 139 4.79 11.09 -11.74
C TYR A 139 5.81 11.21 -12.89
N GLU A 140 5.64 10.41 -13.94
CA GLU A 140 6.46 10.45 -15.16
C GLU A 140 5.98 11.49 -16.18
N THR A 141 4.69 11.83 -16.16
CA THR A 141 4.08 12.78 -17.11
C THR A 141 4.10 14.21 -16.58
N ASP A 142 4.24 15.18 -17.48
CA ASP A 142 4.19 16.62 -17.14
C ASP A 142 2.89 17.01 -16.41
N GLU A 143 1.76 16.38 -16.76
CA GLU A 143 0.48 16.63 -16.11
C GLU A 143 0.48 16.15 -14.64
N SER A 144 1.01 14.97 -14.36
CA SER A 144 1.19 14.48 -12.97
C SER A 144 2.12 15.38 -12.17
N VAL A 145 3.26 15.78 -12.74
CA VAL A 145 4.22 16.69 -12.10
C VAL A 145 3.54 18.03 -11.79
N SER A 146 2.81 18.58 -12.77
CA SER A 146 2.09 19.85 -12.61
C SER A 146 1.01 19.74 -11.53
N ILE A 147 0.21 18.66 -11.50
CA ILE A 147 -0.79 18.44 -10.45
C ILE A 147 -0.15 18.41 -9.06
N LEU A 148 0.96 17.68 -8.90
CA LEU A 148 1.68 17.60 -7.63
C LEU A 148 2.20 18.98 -7.20
N GLN A 149 2.77 19.76 -8.11
CA GLN A 149 3.21 21.13 -7.83
C GLN A 149 2.04 22.01 -7.37
N HIS A 150 0.89 21.94 -8.03
CA HIS A 150 -0.31 22.71 -7.63
C HIS A 150 -0.80 22.29 -6.24
N ILE A 151 -0.78 20.99 -5.92
CA ILE A 151 -1.17 20.49 -4.58
C ILE A 151 -0.24 21.05 -3.49
N PHE A 152 1.07 20.91 -3.66
CA PHE A 152 2.02 21.39 -2.64
C PHE A 152 1.98 22.90 -2.48
N GLN A 153 1.88 23.65 -3.58
CA GLN A 153 1.75 25.10 -3.55
C GLN A 153 0.46 25.53 -2.84
N ALA A 154 -0.66 24.91 -3.17
CA ALA A 154 -1.95 25.25 -2.59
C ALA A 154 -2.00 24.92 -1.09
N ALA A 155 -1.48 23.77 -0.69
CA ALA A 155 -1.37 23.38 0.72
C ALA A 155 -0.46 24.33 1.53
N ALA A 156 0.65 24.78 0.94
CA ALA A 156 1.54 25.77 1.55
C ALA A 156 0.85 27.15 1.69
N VAL A 157 0.17 27.63 0.64
CA VAL A 157 -0.58 28.90 0.70
C VAL A 157 -1.68 28.84 1.77
N ALA A 158 -2.44 27.74 1.82
CA ALA A 158 -3.47 27.56 2.84
C ALA A 158 -2.89 27.59 4.27
N SER A 159 -1.73 26.97 4.47
CA SER A 159 -1.06 26.86 5.78
C SER A 159 -0.32 28.13 6.22
N SER A 160 0.05 29.03 5.30
CA SER A 160 0.75 30.29 5.60
C SER A 160 -0.18 31.46 5.94
N SER A 161 -1.47 31.36 5.63
CA SER A 161 -2.40 32.47 5.79
C SER A 161 -2.72 32.75 7.28
N ASN A 162 -2.05 33.76 7.85
CA ASN A 162 -2.24 34.29 9.23
C ASN A 162 -3.67 34.78 9.57
N LYS A 163 -4.68 34.56 8.73
CA LYS A 163 -6.01 35.17 8.86
C LYS A 163 -7.00 34.42 9.77
N HIS A 164 -6.69 33.23 10.28
CA HIS A 164 -7.63 32.52 11.16
C HIS A 164 -6.95 31.60 12.19
N VAL A 165 -6.22 32.21 13.12
CA VAL A 165 -6.01 31.63 14.46
C VAL A 165 -7.07 32.20 15.38
N ILE A 166 -8.31 31.72 15.24
CA ILE A 166 -9.37 31.90 16.24
C ILE A 166 -9.98 30.49 16.35
N ASP A 167 -9.87 29.88 17.52
CA ASP A 167 -10.29 28.51 17.88
C ASP A 167 -9.47 27.32 17.32
N GLY A 168 -8.15 27.49 17.15
CA GLY A 168 -7.20 26.37 17.12
C GLY A 168 -7.30 25.36 15.96
N ASN A 169 -8.16 25.59 14.96
CA ASN A 169 -8.53 24.54 13.98
C ASN A 169 -8.51 24.98 12.50
N ARG A 170 -7.49 25.74 12.06
CA ARG A 170 -7.24 26.04 10.62
C ARG A 170 -5.77 25.92 10.22
N ILE A 171 -5.15 24.85 10.67
CA ILE A 171 -3.92 24.29 10.10
C ILE A 171 -4.36 23.04 9.35
N ILE A 172 -3.71 22.70 8.23
CA ILE A 172 -3.91 21.43 7.53
C ILE A 172 -4.09 20.29 8.54
N GLN A 173 -5.16 19.50 8.38
CA GLN A 173 -5.43 18.39 9.30
C GLN A 173 -4.23 17.44 9.33
N LEU A 174 -3.99 16.84 10.49
CA LEU A 174 -2.79 16.06 10.74
C LEU A 174 -2.62 14.90 9.74
N GLU A 175 -3.73 14.24 9.41
CA GLU A 175 -3.81 13.15 8.45
C GLU A 175 -3.39 13.59 7.04
N HIS A 176 -3.82 14.78 6.60
CA HIS A 176 -3.45 15.34 5.31
C HIS A 176 -1.97 15.74 5.29
N ALA A 177 -1.47 16.33 6.38
CA ALA A 177 -0.06 16.66 6.52
C ALA A 177 0.83 15.41 6.45
N HIS A 178 0.39 14.29 7.03
CA HIS A 178 1.12 13.02 6.93
C HIS A 178 1.14 12.47 5.52
N GLN A 179 0.01 12.46 4.82
CA GLN A 179 -0.04 12.03 3.42
C GLN A 179 0.89 12.88 2.53
N LEU A 180 0.85 14.21 2.70
CA LEU A 180 1.71 15.12 1.96
C LEU A 180 3.19 14.95 2.32
N TRP A 181 3.52 14.71 3.59
CA TRP A 181 4.89 14.41 4.00
C TRP A 181 5.41 13.12 3.36
N GLN A 182 4.61 12.05 3.40
CA GLN A 182 4.97 10.79 2.78
C GLN A 182 5.21 10.95 1.27
N ALA A 183 4.33 11.70 0.59
CA ALA A 183 4.49 12.04 -0.82
C ALA A 183 5.78 12.84 -1.06
N TYR A 184 5.97 13.94 -0.31
CA TYR A 184 7.13 14.83 -0.42
C TYR A 184 8.46 14.07 -0.24
N PHE A 185 8.55 13.26 0.82
CA PHE A 185 9.77 12.52 1.14
C PHE A 185 10.21 11.61 -0.01
N ILE A 186 9.26 10.88 -0.61
CA ILE A 186 9.53 9.99 -1.74
C ILE A 186 9.86 10.78 -3.00
N LEU A 187 9.05 11.80 -3.32
CA LEU A 187 9.24 12.62 -4.52
C LEU A 187 10.57 13.38 -4.50
N LYS A 188 11.12 13.70 -3.33
CA LYS A 188 12.44 14.34 -3.22
C LYS A 188 13.55 13.55 -3.89
N THR A 189 13.43 12.23 -3.92
CA THR A 189 14.38 11.36 -4.62
C THR A 189 13.85 10.94 -5.99
N ASP A 190 12.57 10.56 -6.07
CA ASP A 190 12.02 9.92 -7.27
C ASP A 190 11.64 10.93 -8.37
N CYS A 191 11.19 12.14 -8.01
CA CYS A 191 10.81 13.19 -8.97
C CYS A 191 10.90 14.60 -8.33
N PRO A 192 12.11 15.17 -8.22
CA PRO A 192 12.33 16.48 -7.59
C PRO A 192 11.51 17.62 -8.22
N ALA A 193 11.26 17.54 -9.54
CA ALA A 193 10.46 18.53 -10.26
C ALA A 193 9.05 18.68 -9.68
N ALA A 194 8.44 17.60 -9.18
CA ALA A 194 7.09 17.63 -8.61
C ALA A 194 6.98 18.48 -7.33
N ILE A 195 8.11 18.78 -6.67
CA ILE A 195 8.13 19.50 -5.39
C ILE A 195 9.05 20.74 -5.42
N GLU A 196 9.62 21.09 -6.58
CA GLU A 196 10.63 22.16 -6.74
C GLU A 196 10.19 23.50 -6.16
N ASN A 197 8.90 23.84 -6.32
CA ASN A 197 8.33 25.11 -5.87
C ASN A 197 7.82 25.08 -4.42
N THR A 198 8.01 23.97 -3.70
CA THR A 198 7.50 23.83 -2.33
C THR A 198 8.36 24.68 -1.37
N PRO A 199 7.79 25.65 -0.64
CA PRO A 199 8.57 26.48 0.27
C PRO A 199 9.21 25.65 1.39
N GLN A 200 10.49 25.92 1.70
CA GLN A 200 11.23 25.17 2.72
C GLN A 200 10.52 25.16 4.09
N TRP A 201 9.93 26.28 4.50
CA TRP A 201 9.18 26.36 5.77
C TRP A 201 8.01 25.37 5.82
N PHE A 202 7.38 25.08 4.68
CA PHE A 202 6.26 24.15 4.61
C PHE A 202 6.77 22.71 4.67
N CYS A 203 7.92 22.42 4.04
CA CYS A 203 8.61 21.15 4.16
C CYS A 203 8.97 20.85 5.62
N ASP A 204 9.56 21.82 6.31
CA ASP A 204 9.95 21.71 7.73
C ASP A 204 8.71 21.49 8.61
N PHE A 205 7.62 22.21 8.33
CA PHE A 205 6.34 22.01 9.00
C PHE A 205 5.78 20.59 8.82
N LEU A 206 5.78 20.06 7.60
CA LEU A 206 5.32 18.69 7.32
C LEU A 206 6.19 17.65 8.06
N GLN A 207 7.52 17.87 8.08
CA GLN A 207 8.47 17.02 8.80
C GLN A 207 8.24 17.04 10.32
N GLU A 208 7.95 18.22 10.89
CA GLU A 208 7.63 18.37 12.30
C GLU A 208 6.35 17.59 12.64
N LYS A 209 5.29 17.73 11.83
CA LYS A 209 4.03 16.99 12.02
C LYS A 209 4.20 15.48 11.91
N TRP A 210 5.06 15.01 11.01
CA TRP A 210 5.43 13.61 10.93
C TRP A 210 6.16 13.13 12.19
N SER A 211 7.18 13.86 12.62
CA SER A 211 7.98 13.53 13.81
C SER A 211 7.13 13.48 15.08
N LEU A 212 6.18 14.40 15.22
CA LEU A 212 5.23 14.42 16.34
C LEU A 212 4.33 13.18 16.37
N GLU A 213 3.91 12.67 15.20
CA GLU A 213 3.11 11.44 15.15
C GLU A 213 3.97 10.21 15.47
N LYS A 214 5.18 10.16 14.91
CA LYS A 214 6.07 9.01 15.07
C LYS A 214 6.63 8.88 16.48
N SER A 215 6.73 9.98 17.22
CA SER A 215 7.13 9.98 18.64
C SER A 215 6.02 9.53 19.60
N LYS A 216 4.77 9.36 19.15
CA LYS A 216 3.70 8.83 20.01
C LYS A 216 4.04 7.41 20.46
N ARG A 217 3.94 7.17 21.77
CA ARG A 217 4.13 5.83 22.35
C ARG A 217 3.13 4.85 21.77
N LYS A 218 3.66 3.73 21.27
CA LYS A 218 2.87 2.59 20.81
C LYS A 218 2.90 1.49 21.85
N THR A 219 1.86 0.68 21.85
CA THR A 219 1.78 -0.51 22.70
C THR A 219 2.05 -1.72 21.83
N SER A 220 3.19 -2.36 22.08
CA SER A 220 3.61 -3.60 21.41
C SER A 220 2.51 -4.65 21.40
N SER A 221 2.06 -5.00 20.18
CA SER A 221 1.07 -6.04 19.98
C SER A 221 1.63 -7.41 20.44
N ALA A 222 0.75 -8.35 20.77
CA ALA A 222 1.17 -9.71 21.11
C ALA A 222 2.02 -10.38 19.99
N ARG A 223 1.84 -9.95 18.74
CA ARG A 223 2.64 -10.43 17.61
C ARG A 223 4.04 -9.82 17.59
N HIS A 224 4.17 -8.53 17.88
CA HIS A 224 5.47 -7.87 18.05
C HIS A 224 6.26 -8.51 19.20
N GLN A 225 5.60 -8.78 20.33
CA GLN A 225 6.21 -9.49 21.46
C GLN A 225 6.66 -10.91 21.08
N SER A 226 5.85 -11.66 20.32
CA SER A 226 6.21 -13.00 19.83
C SER A 226 7.42 -12.96 18.90
N LEU A 227 7.48 -11.98 18.00
CA LEU A 227 8.60 -11.78 17.09
C LEU A 227 9.89 -11.47 17.87
N SER A 228 9.80 -10.51 18.81
CA SER A 228 10.89 -10.14 19.72
C SER A 228 11.40 -11.32 20.55
N GLN A 229 10.52 -12.11 21.14
CA GLN A 229 10.90 -13.33 21.87
C GLN A 229 11.66 -14.31 20.97
N THR A 230 11.22 -14.47 19.72
CA THR A 230 11.90 -15.36 18.77
C THR A 230 13.31 -14.84 18.45
N LEU A 231 13.49 -13.54 18.25
CA LEU A 231 14.80 -12.91 18.03
C LEU A 231 15.71 -13.03 19.25
N ASN A 232 15.17 -12.91 20.47
CA ASN A 232 15.91 -13.15 21.71
C ASN A 232 16.44 -14.59 21.78
N PHE A 233 15.63 -15.59 21.41
CA PHE A 233 16.10 -16.98 21.34
C PHE A 233 17.18 -17.21 20.28
N MET A 234 17.18 -16.40 19.21
CA MET A 234 18.21 -16.43 18.17
C MET A 234 19.48 -15.66 18.58
N GLY A 235 19.49 -14.99 19.74
CA GLY A 235 20.60 -14.14 20.17
C GLY A 235 20.77 -12.87 19.33
N VAL A 236 19.72 -12.41 18.65
CA VAL A 236 19.74 -11.21 17.81
C VAL A 236 19.39 -9.99 18.67
N ALA A 237 20.34 -9.06 18.80
CA ALA A 237 20.10 -7.78 19.47
C ALA A 237 19.13 -6.93 18.65
N HIS A 238 18.10 -6.38 19.29
CA HIS A 238 17.06 -5.61 18.61
C HIS A 238 16.35 -4.64 19.56
N TYR A 239 15.68 -3.64 18.98
CA TYR A 239 14.75 -2.74 19.63
C TYR A 239 13.34 -2.98 19.09
N ASN A 240 12.36 -3.10 19.97
CA ASN A 240 10.95 -3.15 19.57
C ASN A 240 10.39 -1.74 19.43
N GLU A 241 9.49 -1.54 18.48
CA GLU A 241 8.78 -0.27 18.26
C GLU A 241 9.76 0.91 18.20
N HIS A 242 10.77 0.76 17.33
CA HIS A 242 11.83 1.75 17.15
C HIS A 242 11.27 3.00 16.45
N ASP A 243 12.01 4.10 16.56
CA ASP A 243 11.75 5.35 15.82
C ASP A 243 11.41 5.06 14.35
N GLU A 244 10.56 5.90 13.75
CA GLU A 244 10.01 5.75 12.39
C GLU A 244 8.91 4.68 12.22
N ASP A 245 8.28 4.19 13.31
CA ASP A 245 7.18 3.21 13.27
C ASP A 245 7.62 1.82 12.77
N ILE A 246 8.85 1.44 13.14
CA ILE A 246 9.43 0.15 12.82
C ILE A 246 9.05 -0.84 13.91
N ASP A 247 8.48 -1.99 13.53
CA ASP A 247 8.03 -2.99 14.51
C ASP A 247 9.21 -3.56 15.31
N VAL A 248 10.29 -3.94 14.63
CA VAL A 248 11.54 -4.37 15.25
C VAL A 248 12.75 -3.89 14.46
N ALA A 249 13.64 -3.11 15.07
CA ALA A 249 14.92 -2.71 14.49
C ALA A 249 16.03 -3.65 14.99
N ILE A 250 16.75 -4.29 14.07
CA ILE A 250 17.90 -5.14 14.42
C ILE A 250 19.14 -4.26 14.61
N VAL A 251 19.87 -4.50 15.69
CA VAL A 251 21.19 -3.91 15.94
C VAL A 251 22.23 -4.81 15.30
N LEU A 252 22.78 -4.38 14.17
CA LEU A 252 23.91 -5.05 13.54
C LEU A 252 25.21 -4.68 14.27
N LYS A 253 26.07 -5.67 14.51
CA LYS A 253 27.42 -5.43 15.03
C LYS A 253 28.31 -4.94 13.89
N GLU A 254 29.35 -4.17 14.20
CA GLU A 254 30.27 -3.58 13.20
C GLU A 254 30.92 -4.63 12.27
N ASP A 255 31.04 -5.89 12.73
CA ASP A 255 31.61 -7.03 12.02
C ASP A 255 30.56 -7.95 11.35
N SER A 256 29.28 -7.58 11.41
CA SER A 256 28.20 -8.41 10.86
C SER A 256 28.14 -8.32 9.34
N SER A 257 28.41 -9.43 8.65
CA SER A 257 28.17 -9.53 7.21
C SER A 257 26.69 -9.78 6.93
N TRP A 258 25.98 -8.72 6.51
CA TRP A 258 24.61 -8.81 6.03
C TRP A 258 24.62 -9.09 4.52
N THR A 259 24.04 -10.21 4.08
CA THR A 259 24.08 -10.64 2.67
C THR A 259 22.98 -10.01 1.80
N HIS A 260 22.19 -9.10 2.37
CA HIS A 260 21.16 -8.38 1.65
C HIS A 260 21.76 -7.11 1.07
N THR A 261 21.97 -7.09 -0.24
CA THR A 261 22.18 -5.86 -1.00
C THR A 261 20.91 -5.02 -0.92
N ALA A 262 20.92 -3.98 -0.08
CA ALA A 262 20.13 -2.80 -0.39
C ALA A 262 20.69 -2.23 -1.70
N ASN A 263 19.86 -1.75 -2.63
CA ASN A 263 20.35 -1.03 -3.80
C ASN A 263 21.19 0.16 -3.30
N THR A 264 22.51 0.01 -3.36
CA THR A 264 23.51 1.02 -3.02
C THR A 264 23.64 1.96 -4.20
N THR A 265 22.73 2.92 -4.30
CA THR A 265 22.94 4.13 -5.12
C THR A 265 23.45 5.31 -4.29
N VAL A 266 23.83 5.08 -3.03
CA VAL A 266 24.40 6.11 -2.16
C VAL A 266 25.72 5.58 -1.58
N ASP A 267 26.78 6.32 -1.87
CA ASP A 267 28.20 6.10 -1.54
C ASP A 267 28.47 5.14 -0.37
N GLU A 268 29.14 4.04 -0.68
CA GLU A 268 29.66 3.03 0.25
C GLU A 268 30.63 3.59 1.31
N GLN A 269 31.03 4.87 1.23
CA GLN A 269 31.99 5.47 2.15
C GLN A 269 31.38 6.28 3.31
N SER A 270 30.07 6.51 3.40
CA SER A 270 29.51 7.44 4.40
C SER A 270 28.61 6.86 5.49
N ASN A 271 28.21 5.58 5.43
CA ASN A 271 27.32 5.01 6.45
C ASN A 271 27.62 3.53 6.76
N PRO A 272 28.51 3.23 7.74
CA PRO A 272 28.91 1.85 8.04
C PRO A 272 27.85 1.04 8.80
N LEU A 273 26.81 1.67 9.35
CA LEU A 273 25.73 0.95 10.04
C LEU A 273 24.65 0.51 9.06
N HIS A 274 24.67 -0.78 8.74
CA HIS A 274 23.55 -1.44 8.09
C HIS A 274 22.34 -1.38 9.04
N LYS A 275 21.25 -0.75 8.60
CA LYS A 275 20.00 -0.66 9.37
C LYS A 275 19.01 -1.69 8.85
N VAL A 276 18.52 -2.59 9.71
CA VAL A 276 17.54 -3.61 9.31
C VAL A 276 16.25 -3.44 10.11
N ALA A 277 15.16 -3.21 9.38
CA ALA A 277 13.80 -3.12 9.91
C ALA A 277 13.08 -4.44 9.63
N VAL A 278 12.59 -5.11 10.68
CA VAL A 278 11.73 -6.28 10.57
C VAL A 278 10.30 -5.84 10.81
N GLU A 279 9.47 -5.98 9.78
CA GLU A 279 8.08 -5.51 9.73
C GLU A 279 7.13 -6.69 9.86
N PHE A 280 6.31 -6.71 10.90
CA PHE A 280 5.25 -7.69 11.06
C PHE A 280 4.00 -7.24 10.29
N ASP A 281 3.74 -7.90 9.17
CA ASP A 281 2.60 -7.53 8.36
C ASP A 281 1.32 -8.22 8.84
N GLY A 282 0.57 -7.53 9.69
CA GLY A 282 -0.73 -8.00 10.15
C GLY A 282 -1.77 -8.13 9.01
N PRO A 283 -2.92 -8.78 9.27
CA PRO A 283 -3.99 -8.92 8.28
C PRO A 283 -4.44 -7.61 7.64
N HIS A 284 -4.36 -6.49 8.38
CA HIS A 284 -4.75 -5.16 7.91
C HIS A 284 -3.83 -4.56 6.83
N HIS A 285 -2.65 -5.14 6.62
CA HIS A 285 -1.70 -4.71 5.58
C HIS A 285 -1.97 -5.38 4.21
N PHE A 286 -2.96 -6.28 4.14
CA PHE A 286 -3.26 -7.03 2.93
C PHE A 286 -4.73 -6.93 2.51
N THR A 287 -4.96 -7.22 1.23
CA THR A 287 -6.29 -7.49 0.68
C THR A 287 -6.91 -8.71 1.35
N LEU A 288 -8.23 -8.71 1.51
CA LEU A 288 -8.94 -9.92 1.95
C LEU A 288 -8.97 -10.94 0.81
N GLU A 289 -8.60 -12.18 1.12
CA GLU A 289 -8.96 -13.32 0.30
C GLU A 289 -10.47 -13.52 0.41
N ALA A 290 -11.19 -13.29 -0.69
CA ALA A 290 -12.42 -14.03 -0.87
C ALA A 290 -11.98 -15.45 -1.25
N ASP A 291 -12.10 -16.40 -0.33
CA ASP A 291 -12.30 -17.80 -0.68
C ASP A 291 -13.62 -17.80 -1.48
N LEU A 292 -13.57 -17.42 -2.76
CA LEU A 292 -14.68 -17.70 -3.65
C LEU A 292 -14.76 -19.23 -3.67
N PRO A 293 -15.87 -19.84 -3.21
CA PRO A 293 -16.04 -21.25 -3.43
C PRO A 293 -15.96 -21.43 -4.94
N THR A 294 -14.94 -22.14 -5.40
CA THR A 294 -14.95 -22.74 -6.72
C THR A 294 -16.11 -23.73 -6.70
N ASN A 295 -17.31 -23.24 -6.93
CA ASN A 295 -18.48 -24.05 -7.24
C ASN A 295 -18.29 -24.61 -8.65
N THR A 296 -17.28 -25.45 -8.83
CA THR A 296 -17.36 -26.54 -9.79
C THR A 296 -18.09 -27.66 -9.08
N VAL A 297 -19.43 -27.57 -9.10
CA VAL A 297 -20.26 -28.77 -8.96
C VAL A 297 -20.04 -29.56 -10.24
N SER A 298 -19.04 -30.42 -10.24
CA SER A 298 -18.99 -31.55 -11.16
C SER A 298 -18.81 -32.80 -10.33
N ASP A 299 -19.87 -33.58 -10.38
CA ASP A 299 -20.03 -34.94 -9.91
C ASP A 299 -18.76 -35.79 -9.97
N SER A 300 -18.65 -36.69 -8.98
CA SER A 300 -17.91 -37.96 -9.01
C SER A 300 -16.37 -37.97 -8.84
N LEU A 301 -15.96 -38.43 -7.66
CA LEU A 301 -14.88 -39.42 -7.43
C LEU A 301 -13.57 -39.26 -8.23
N VAL A 302 -12.83 -38.16 -8.03
CA VAL A 302 -11.39 -38.12 -8.38
C VAL A 302 -10.59 -37.41 -7.28
N GLN A 303 -9.65 -38.17 -6.73
CA GLN A 303 -8.49 -37.89 -5.85
C GLN A 303 -8.29 -36.49 -5.22
N PRO A 304 -7.94 -36.42 -3.91
CA PRO A 304 -7.79 -35.18 -3.15
C PRO A 304 -6.41 -34.53 -3.33
N HIS A 305 -5.89 -34.36 -4.56
CA HIS A 305 -4.58 -33.71 -4.76
C HIS A 305 -4.52 -32.86 -6.04
N SER A 306 -5.28 -31.77 -6.06
CA SER A 306 -4.92 -30.62 -6.89
C SER A 306 -5.42 -29.34 -6.20
N MET A 307 -4.72 -28.95 -5.13
CA MET A 307 -4.86 -27.60 -4.60
C MET A 307 -4.22 -26.66 -5.62
N SER A 308 -5.03 -26.01 -6.44
CA SER A 308 -4.61 -24.77 -7.09
C SER A 308 -4.00 -23.87 -6.01
N PRO A 309 -2.77 -23.34 -6.19
CA PRO A 309 -2.11 -22.58 -5.14
C PRO A 309 -3.00 -21.41 -4.71
N LYS A 310 -3.39 -21.38 -3.43
CA LYS A 310 -4.13 -20.25 -2.86
C LYS A 310 -3.37 -18.97 -3.19
N ARG A 311 -4.01 -18.04 -3.90
CA ARG A 311 -3.40 -16.77 -4.30
C ARG A 311 -3.06 -15.99 -3.04
N LYS A 312 -1.76 -15.73 -2.81
CA LYS A 312 -1.31 -14.97 -1.64
C LYS A 312 -2.01 -13.60 -1.58
N PRO A 313 -2.38 -13.10 -0.39
CA PRO A 313 -2.94 -11.77 -0.23
C PRO A 313 -1.98 -10.70 -0.77
N ARG A 314 -2.50 -9.68 -1.46
CA ARG A 314 -1.69 -8.58 -1.98
C ARG A 314 -1.54 -7.51 -0.90
N ALA A 315 -0.34 -6.92 -0.79
CA ALA A 315 -0.12 -5.78 0.11
C ALA A 315 -0.93 -4.56 -0.34
N LEU A 316 -1.43 -3.77 0.63
CA LEU A 316 -2.15 -2.53 0.36
C LEU A 316 -1.19 -1.36 0.10
N GLY A 317 -1.68 -0.28 -0.51
CA GLY A 317 -0.85 0.86 -0.89
C GLY A 317 -0.10 1.50 0.26
N HIS A 318 -0.74 1.65 1.43
CA HIS A 318 -0.08 2.20 2.62
C HIS A 318 1.08 1.33 3.11
N THR A 319 0.96 0.00 2.96
CA THR A 319 1.99 -0.97 3.30
C THR A 319 3.16 -0.87 2.34
N VAL A 320 2.88 -0.78 1.03
CA VAL A 320 3.91 -0.58 0.00
C VAL A 320 4.66 0.74 0.22
N LEU A 321 3.94 1.83 0.47
CA LEU A 321 4.53 3.15 0.70
C LEU A 321 5.39 3.17 1.97
N LYS A 322 4.95 2.52 3.07
CA LYS A 322 5.74 2.38 4.30
C LYS A 322 7.13 1.81 3.99
N TYR A 323 7.22 0.76 3.18
CA TYR A 323 8.51 0.17 2.86
C TYR A 323 9.37 1.05 1.97
N ARG A 324 8.76 1.79 1.03
CA ARG A 324 9.50 2.75 0.21
C ARG A 324 10.08 3.87 1.08
N LEU A 325 9.30 4.37 2.05
CA LEU A 325 9.78 5.37 3.01
C LEU A 325 10.97 4.83 3.82
N LEU A 326 10.83 3.65 4.42
CA LEU A 326 11.91 3.02 5.20
C LEU A 326 13.16 2.79 4.33
N LYS A 327 13.01 2.31 3.10
CA LYS A 327 14.13 2.15 2.15
C LYS A 327 14.79 3.48 1.82
N GLY A 328 14.01 4.53 1.55
CA GLY A 328 14.53 5.88 1.32
C GLY A 328 15.25 6.48 2.53
N GLN A 329 14.90 6.05 3.75
CA GLN A 329 15.61 6.38 4.99
C GLN A 329 16.86 5.50 5.23
N GLY A 330 17.21 4.61 4.29
CA GLY A 330 18.39 3.74 4.37
C GLY A 330 18.16 2.43 5.13
N TRP A 331 16.91 2.02 5.38
CA TRP A 331 16.61 0.74 6.01
C TRP A 331 16.51 -0.40 4.99
N THR A 332 17.12 -1.53 5.33
CA THR A 332 16.77 -2.81 4.73
C THR A 332 15.51 -3.35 5.40
N VAL A 333 14.43 -3.49 4.65
CA VAL A 333 13.14 -3.96 5.18
C VAL A 333 12.98 -5.46 4.95
N VAL A 334 12.81 -6.21 6.05
CA VAL A 334 12.48 -7.64 6.06
C VAL A 334 11.02 -7.80 6.51
N ARG A 335 10.20 -8.38 5.64
CA ARG A 335 8.76 -8.53 5.88
C ARG A 335 8.43 -9.88 6.50
N VAL A 336 7.60 -9.88 7.53
CA VAL A 336 7.07 -11.05 8.23
C VAL A 336 5.55 -11.09 8.05
N PRO A 337 5.03 -11.66 6.94
CA PRO A 337 3.60 -11.70 6.67
C PRO A 337 2.84 -12.62 7.63
N TYR A 338 1.70 -12.14 8.16
CA TYR A 338 0.88 -12.92 9.10
C TYR A 338 0.46 -14.28 8.54
N TYR A 339 0.10 -14.36 7.25
CA TYR A 339 -0.40 -15.59 6.63
C TYR A 339 0.69 -16.66 6.43
N GLU A 340 1.96 -16.33 6.71
CA GLU A 340 3.06 -17.28 6.78
C GLU A 340 3.46 -17.52 8.25
N TYR A 341 3.65 -16.45 9.04
CA TYR A 341 4.14 -16.56 10.41
C TYR A 341 3.10 -17.14 11.38
N ASP A 342 1.83 -16.75 11.27
CA ASP A 342 0.76 -17.22 12.18
C ASP A 342 0.41 -18.72 11.91
N LYS A 343 0.78 -19.28 10.75
CA LYS A 343 0.65 -20.73 10.47
C LYS A 343 1.59 -21.58 11.30
N ILE A 344 2.70 -21.00 11.78
CA ILE A 344 3.64 -21.70 12.63
C ILE A 344 3.11 -21.65 14.07
N PRO A 345 2.75 -22.79 14.68
CA PRO A 345 2.19 -22.79 16.03
C PRO A 345 3.12 -22.11 17.03
N PHE A 346 2.57 -21.39 17.99
CA PHE A 346 3.37 -20.67 19.00
C PHE A 346 4.30 -21.56 19.82
N TRP A 347 3.95 -22.84 19.97
CA TRP A 347 4.74 -23.84 20.67
C TRP A 347 5.83 -24.47 19.79
N ALA A 348 5.87 -24.18 18.49
CA ALA A 348 6.92 -24.64 17.57
C ALA A 348 8.01 -23.56 17.43
N SER A 349 8.62 -23.18 18.56
CA SER A 349 9.64 -22.12 18.65
C SER A 349 10.78 -22.31 17.64
N MET A 350 11.27 -23.55 17.49
CA MET A 350 12.31 -23.91 16.53
C MET A 350 11.93 -23.62 15.07
N GLU A 351 10.68 -23.86 14.69
CA GLU A 351 10.22 -23.60 13.32
C GLU A 351 10.07 -22.10 13.06
N ARG A 352 9.65 -21.31 14.08
CA ARG A 352 9.63 -19.84 14.00
C ARG A 352 11.03 -19.26 13.87
N GLN A 353 12.00 -19.79 14.63
CA GLN A 353 13.41 -19.41 14.51
C GLN A 353 13.94 -19.70 13.11
N ARG A 354 13.71 -20.92 12.58
CA ARG A 354 14.11 -21.28 11.20
C ARG A 354 13.43 -20.41 10.14
N TYR A 355 12.19 -20.02 10.34
CA TYR A 355 11.48 -19.13 9.44
C TYR A 355 12.13 -17.74 9.42
N LEU A 356 12.35 -17.13 10.59
CA LEU A 356 13.01 -15.83 10.67
C LEU A 356 14.45 -15.88 10.16
N GLN A 357 15.19 -16.94 10.46
CA GLN A 357 16.56 -17.11 9.96
C GLN A 357 16.61 -17.14 8.43
N ARG A 358 15.66 -17.84 7.78
CA ARG A 358 15.53 -17.83 6.32
C ARG A 358 15.20 -16.45 5.78
N LEU A 359 14.29 -15.72 6.42
CA LEU A 359 13.93 -14.35 6.03
C LEU A 359 15.10 -13.37 6.19
N LEU A 360 15.82 -13.48 7.30
CA LEU A 360 16.96 -12.64 7.63
C LEU A 360 18.24 -13.05 6.87
N LYS A 361 18.24 -14.20 6.19
CA LYS A 361 19.40 -14.79 5.49
C LYS A 361 20.67 -14.84 6.36
N THR A 362 20.51 -15.00 7.67
CA THR A 362 21.62 -15.15 8.60
C THR A 362 22.10 -16.59 8.55
N HIS A 363 23.13 -16.84 7.72
CA HIS A 363 23.82 -18.13 7.65
C HIS A 363 24.77 -18.37 8.84
N ALA A 364 24.88 -17.42 9.78
CA ALA A 364 25.71 -17.57 10.96
C ALA A 364 25.27 -18.79 11.79
N SER A 365 26.27 -19.60 12.14
CA SER A 365 26.17 -20.87 12.85
C SER A 365 25.20 -20.77 14.04
N ILE A 366 24.07 -21.46 13.94
CA ILE A 366 23.02 -21.40 14.96
C ILE A 366 23.58 -21.92 16.28
N ARG A 367 23.75 -21.04 17.27
CA ARG A 367 23.82 -21.45 18.66
C ARG A 367 22.39 -21.47 19.18
N PHE A 368 21.77 -22.65 19.12
CA PHE A 368 20.49 -22.86 19.78
C PHE A 368 20.70 -22.65 21.28
N SER A 369 19.86 -21.83 21.92
CA SER A 369 19.77 -21.93 23.37
C SER A 369 19.32 -23.35 23.71
N GLU A 370 19.94 -24.01 24.69
CA GLU A 370 19.52 -25.34 25.17
C GLU A 370 18.07 -25.34 25.71
N VAL A 371 17.46 -24.17 25.86
CA VAL A 371 16.08 -23.96 26.26
C VAL A 371 15.13 -24.25 25.08
N ASP A 372 14.93 -25.53 24.77
CA ASP A 372 13.83 -25.96 23.93
C ASP A 372 12.51 -25.93 24.73
N VAL A 373 11.70 -24.89 24.50
CA VAL A 373 10.33 -24.78 25.05
C VAL A 373 9.28 -25.44 24.16
N SER A 374 9.68 -26.12 23.07
CA SER A 374 8.74 -26.79 22.20
C SER A 374 8.14 -28.02 22.88
N LYS A 375 6.82 -28.00 23.08
CA LYS A 375 6.07 -29.21 23.44
C LYS A 375 5.67 -29.87 22.15
N TYR A 376 6.32 -30.97 21.78
CA TYR A 376 5.92 -31.80 20.65
C TYR A 376 4.47 -32.25 20.85
N LYS A 377 3.54 -31.58 20.17
CA LYS A 377 2.13 -31.99 20.07
C LYS A 377 1.91 -32.45 18.65
N LYS A 378 1.21 -33.58 18.48
CA LYS A 378 0.83 -34.08 17.14
C LYS A 378 0.16 -32.95 16.35
N ILE A 379 0.64 -32.73 15.13
CA ILE A 379 0.04 -31.80 14.16
C ILE A 379 -1.40 -32.25 13.94
N VAL A 380 -2.37 -31.41 14.31
CA VAL A 380 -3.78 -31.65 14.00
C VAL A 380 -4.01 -31.14 12.59
N ALA A 381 -4.27 -32.05 11.64
CA ALA A 381 -4.29 -31.79 10.21
C ALA A 381 -5.37 -30.80 9.70
N ASN A 382 -6.15 -30.18 10.57
CA ASN A 382 -7.27 -29.29 10.20
C ASN A 382 -7.42 -28.11 11.16
N ARG A 383 -6.31 -27.53 11.63
CA ARG A 383 -6.38 -26.41 12.57
C ARG A 383 -6.73 -25.13 11.81
N LYS A 384 -8.03 -24.83 11.74
CA LYS A 384 -8.52 -23.48 11.47
C LYS A 384 -7.89 -22.54 12.50
N SER A 385 -7.17 -21.52 12.06
CA SER A 385 -6.80 -20.40 12.92
C SER A 385 -8.07 -19.77 13.47
N ARG A 386 -8.01 -18.97 14.55
CA ARG A 386 -9.22 -18.24 15.02
C ARG A 386 -9.78 -17.25 13.98
N PHE A 387 -9.08 -17.10 12.87
CA PHE A 387 -9.34 -16.18 11.78
C PHE A 387 -9.55 -16.92 10.43
N ASP A 388 -9.55 -18.26 10.43
CA ASP A 388 -10.05 -19.10 9.32
C ASP A 388 -11.52 -19.43 9.58
#